data_AF-A0A6I3ZBZ2-F1
#
_entry.id   AF-A0A6I3ZBZ2-F1
#
_cell.length_a   1.000
_cell.length_b   1.000
_cell.length_c   1.000
_cell.angle_alpha   90.00
_cell.angle_beta   90.00
_cell.angle_gamma   90.00
#
_symmetry.space_group_name_H-M   'P 1'
#
loop_
_entity.id
_entity.type
_entity.pdbx_description
1 polymer ?
#
loop_
_entity_poly.entity_id
_entity_poly.type
_entity_poly.pdbx_seq_one_letter_code
_entity_poly.pdbx_strand_id
1 'polypeptide(L)'
;MAAAALLQEGPATAEQLSQRVSEITDGAFEPPVDKVEFVLSLLAARGVATVEDGVATLTEFGEQLLAWRGVSSETVQAFLGQAGKFGDVIKLRKDLFELAGLARTIKFTGNDAQKADLKAAVATLSGAVAEAKKALYRTLADN
;
A
#
# COMPACT_ATOMS: atom_id res chain seq x y z
N MET A 1 -2.82 2.28 -9.24
CA MET A 1 -1.96 2.33 -10.44
C MET A 1 -1.02 1.14 -10.52
N ALA A 2 -0.28 0.77 -9.47
CA ALA A 2 0.59 -0.42 -9.50
C ALA A 2 -0.13 -1.71 -9.95
N ALA A 3 -1.28 -2.06 -9.34
CA ALA A 3 -2.06 -3.23 -9.77
C ALA A 3 -2.52 -3.15 -11.24
N ALA A 4 -2.91 -1.96 -11.73
CA ALA A 4 -3.27 -1.77 -13.13
C ALA A 4 -2.06 -1.97 -14.06
N ALA A 5 -0.89 -1.46 -13.70
CA ALA A 5 0.34 -1.67 -14.47
C ALA A 5 0.73 -3.15 -14.53
N LEU A 6 0.57 -3.90 -13.44
CA LEU A 6 0.83 -5.35 -13.43
C LEU A 6 -0.13 -6.17 -14.30
N LEU A 7 -1.28 -5.61 -14.70
CA LEU A 7 -2.18 -6.22 -15.68
C LEU A 7 -1.72 -6.02 -17.13
N GLN A 8 -0.72 -5.17 -17.40
CA GLN A 8 -0.09 -5.09 -18.73
C GLN A 8 0.67 -6.37 -19.09
N GLU A 9 1.06 -7.17 -18.07
CA GLU A 9 1.61 -8.52 -18.24
C GLU A 9 0.54 -9.56 -18.62
N GLY A 10 -0.72 -9.13 -18.69
CA GLY A 10 -1.87 -9.95 -19.03
C GLY A 10 -2.89 -10.09 -17.89
N PRO A 11 -4.08 -10.64 -18.20
CA PRO A 11 -5.16 -10.83 -17.24
C PRO A 11 -4.73 -11.60 -16.00
N ALA A 12 -5.29 -11.26 -14.84
CA ALA A 12 -4.94 -11.89 -13.59
C ALA A 12 -6.06 -11.86 -12.54
N THR A 13 -6.14 -12.90 -11.71
CA THR A 13 -6.95 -12.90 -10.49
C THR A 13 -6.26 -12.11 -9.36
N ALA A 14 -6.97 -11.88 -8.26
CA ALA A 14 -6.40 -11.25 -7.07
C ALA A 14 -5.26 -12.07 -6.46
N GLU A 15 -5.38 -13.40 -6.44
CA GLU A 15 -4.36 -14.33 -5.97
C GLU A 15 -3.11 -14.26 -6.84
N GLN A 16 -3.29 -14.27 -8.17
CA GLN A 16 -2.17 -14.19 -9.11
C GLN A 16 -1.43 -12.85 -8.98
N LEU A 17 -2.15 -11.73 -8.82
CA LEU A 17 -1.50 -10.45 -8.58
C LEU A 17 -0.81 -10.39 -7.21
N SER A 18 -1.40 -10.95 -6.16
CA SER A 18 -0.75 -11.05 -4.85
C SER A 18 0.55 -11.83 -4.93
N GLN A 19 0.51 -12.99 -5.58
CA GLN A 19 1.67 -13.84 -5.80
C GLN A 19 2.74 -13.13 -6.63
N ARG A 20 2.39 -12.50 -7.76
CA ARG A 20 3.35 -11.72 -8.58
C ARG A 20 4.05 -10.66 -7.75
N VAL A 21 3.32 -9.94 -6.90
CA VAL A 21 3.92 -8.91 -6.02
C VAL A 21 4.85 -9.55 -4.99
N SER A 22 4.48 -10.68 -4.40
CA SER A 22 5.36 -11.43 -3.51
C SER A 22 6.64 -11.86 -4.22
N GLU A 23 6.53 -12.43 -5.42
CA GLU A 23 7.67 -12.85 -6.25
C GLU A 23 8.59 -11.68 -6.63
N ILE A 24 8.03 -10.56 -7.12
CA ILE A 24 8.81 -9.37 -7.47
C ILE A 24 9.59 -8.82 -6.25
N THR A 25 9.04 -8.99 -5.05
CA THR A 25 9.61 -8.47 -3.80
C THR A 25 10.45 -9.49 -3.05
N ASP A 26 10.74 -10.66 -3.63
CA ASP A 26 11.41 -11.79 -2.95
C ASP A 26 10.75 -12.15 -1.61
N GLY A 27 9.42 -12.06 -1.53
CA GLY A 27 8.61 -12.31 -0.34
C GLY A 27 8.62 -11.18 0.70
N ALA A 28 9.29 -10.06 0.45
CA ALA A 28 9.31 -8.93 1.37
C ALA A 28 7.93 -8.27 1.53
N PHE A 29 7.06 -8.40 0.53
CA PHE A 29 5.70 -7.90 0.59
C PHE A 29 4.72 -8.83 -0.14
N GLU A 30 3.83 -9.43 0.65
CA GLU A 30 2.73 -10.27 0.16
C GLU A 30 1.40 -9.56 0.50
N PRO A 31 0.76 -8.88 -0.47
CA PRO A 31 -0.48 -8.18 -0.21
C PRO A 31 -1.62 -9.19 0.03
N PRO A 32 -2.42 -9.04 1.09
CA PRO A 32 -3.59 -9.89 1.33
C PRO A 32 -4.56 -9.87 0.15
N VAL A 33 -5.07 -11.06 -0.24
CA VAL A 33 -5.93 -11.24 -1.42
C VAL A 33 -7.17 -10.36 -1.37
N ASP A 34 -7.83 -10.24 -0.22
CA ASP A 34 -9.00 -9.38 0.00
C ASP A 34 -8.73 -7.90 -0.32
N LYS A 35 -7.51 -7.43 -0.03
CA LYS A 35 -7.09 -6.07 -0.40
C LYS A 35 -6.82 -5.93 -1.89
N VAL A 36 -6.29 -6.97 -2.54
CA VAL A 36 -6.09 -6.99 -3.99
C VAL A 36 -7.44 -6.97 -4.71
N GLU A 37 -8.39 -7.80 -4.28
CA GLU A 37 -9.79 -7.80 -4.77
C GLU A 37 -10.43 -6.42 -4.63
N PHE A 38 -10.29 -5.79 -3.46
CA PHE A 38 -10.79 -4.43 -3.26
C PHE A 38 -10.17 -3.43 -4.24
N VAL A 39 -8.86 -3.47 -4.46
CA VAL A 39 -8.18 -2.62 -5.45
C VAL A 39 -8.69 -2.89 -6.86
N LEU A 40 -8.87 -4.16 -7.25
CA LEU A 40 -9.41 -4.54 -8.56
C LEU A 40 -10.84 -4.00 -8.76
N SER A 41 -11.70 -4.09 -7.74
CA SER A 41 -13.05 -3.50 -7.79
C SER A 41 -13.02 -1.98 -8.01
N LEU A 42 -12.05 -1.28 -7.42
CA LEU A 42 -11.88 0.16 -7.58
C LEU A 42 -11.37 0.55 -8.97
N LEU A 43 -10.58 -0.32 -9.62
CA LEU A 43 -10.15 -0.17 -11.00
C LEU A 43 -11.32 -0.42 -11.96
N ALA A 44 -12.12 -1.45 -11.69
CA ALA A 44 -13.33 -1.76 -12.45
C ALA A 44 -14.35 -0.63 -12.40
N ALA A 45 -14.64 -0.12 -11.20
CA ALA A 45 -15.55 1.01 -11.01
C ALA A 45 -15.10 2.30 -11.72
N ARG A 46 -13.81 2.41 -12.05
CA ARG A 46 -13.23 3.56 -12.80
C ARG A 46 -13.06 3.28 -14.29
N GLY A 47 -13.47 2.10 -14.77
CA GLY A 47 -13.29 1.68 -16.16
C GLY A 47 -11.84 1.42 -16.55
N VAL A 48 -10.90 1.33 -15.59
CA VAL A 48 -9.47 1.09 -15.85
C VAL A 48 -9.20 -0.40 -16.14
N ALA A 49 -10.01 -1.27 -15.57
CA ALA A 49 -10.01 -2.70 -15.81
C ALA A 49 -11.45 -3.20 -15.97
N THR A 50 -11.65 -4.35 -16.60
CA THR A 50 -12.85 -5.17 -16.42
C THR A 50 -12.53 -6.33 -15.50
N VAL A 51 -13.53 -6.87 -14.82
CA VAL A 51 -13.41 -8.10 -14.03
C VAL A 51 -14.51 -9.04 -14.49
N GLU A 52 -14.12 -10.17 -15.05
CA GLU A 52 -15.01 -11.23 -15.53
C GLU A 52 -14.58 -12.54 -14.88
N ASP A 53 -15.52 -13.22 -14.21
CA ASP A 53 -15.25 -14.47 -13.47
C ASP A 53 -14.04 -14.39 -12.52
N GLY A 54 -13.85 -13.23 -11.88
CA GLY A 54 -12.74 -12.97 -10.95
C GLY A 54 -11.40 -12.65 -11.62
N VAL A 55 -11.34 -12.65 -12.96
CA VAL A 55 -10.14 -12.30 -13.73
C VAL A 55 -10.21 -10.84 -14.15
N ALA A 56 -9.26 -10.04 -13.68
CA ALA A 56 -9.12 -8.65 -14.07
C ALA A 56 -8.33 -8.53 -15.37
N THR A 57 -8.83 -7.74 -16.32
CA THR A 57 -8.17 -7.40 -17.58
C THR A 57 -8.11 -5.90 -17.75
N LEU A 58 -6.97 -5.35 -18.21
CA LEU A 58 -6.87 -3.92 -18.43
C LEU A 58 -7.75 -3.49 -19.61
N THR A 59 -8.43 -2.35 -19.49
CA THR A 59 -9.17 -1.78 -20.62
C THR A 59 -8.27 -0.93 -21.50
N GLU A 60 -8.72 -0.60 -22.70
CA GLU A 60 -8.04 0.37 -23.56
C GLU A 60 -7.88 1.74 -22.86
N PHE A 61 -8.90 2.19 -22.12
CA PHE A 61 -8.79 3.39 -21.28
C PHE A 61 -7.72 3.23 -20.21
N GLY A 62 -7.61 2.06 -19.58
CA GLY A 62 -6.57 1.75 -18.61
C GLY A 62 -5.16 1.82 -19.20
N GLU A 63 -4.94 1.24 -20.39
CA GLU A 63 -3.67 1.33 -21.11
C GLU A 63 -3.29 2.79 -21.41
N GLN A 64 -4.23 3.56 -21.97
CA GLN A 64 -3.98 4.97 -22.29
C GLN A 64 -3.72 5.81 -21.03
N LEU A 65 -4.44 5.53 -19.94
CA LEU A 65 -4.25 6.20 -18.66
C LEU A 65 -2.87 5.92 -18.07
N LEU A 66 -2.38 4.67 -18.14
CA LEU A 66 -1.03 4.31 -17.70
C LEU A 66 0.03 5.01 -18.53
N ALA A 67 -0.11 4.99 -19.86
CA ALA A 67 0.78 5.69 -20.78
C ALA A 67 0.82 7.20 -20.50
N TRP A 68 -0.35 7.84 -20.34
CA TRP A 68 -0.43 9.28 -20.01
C TRP A 68 0.24 9.62 -18.67
N ARG A 69 0.23 8.69 -17.71
CA ARG A 69 0.88 8.86 -16.40
C ARG A 69 2.35 8.44 -16.39
N GLY A 70 2.89 7.95 -17.52
CA GLY A 70 4.25 7.43 -17.60
C GLY A 70 4.49 6.23 -16.68
N VAL A 71 3.45 5.42 -16.43
CA VAL A 71 3.51 4.22 -15.59
C VAL A 71 3.48 2.99 -16.49
N SER A 72 4.39 2.05 -16.25
CA SER A 72 4.46 0.75 -16.94
C SER A 72 4.60 -0.40 -15.95
N SER A 73 4.34 -1.63 -16.40
CA SER A 73 4.64 -2.84 -15.64
C SER A 73 6.12 -2.88 -15.24
N GLU A 74 7.03 -2.61 -16.16
CA GLU A 74 8.48 -2.58 -15.93
C GLU A 74 8.88 -1.59 -14.83
N THR A 75 8.38 -0.36 -14.87
CA THR A 75 8.70 0.65 -13.85
C THR A 75 8.13 0.30 -12.48
N VAL A 76 6.94 -0.31 -12.44
CA VAL A 76 6.35 -0.81 -11.20
C VAL A 76 7.11 -2.02 -10.67
N GLN A 77 7.51 -2.95 -11.53
CA GLN A 77 8.32 -4.12 -11.15
C GLN A 77 9.70 -3.69 -10.65
N ALA A 78 10.37 -2.74 -11.31
CA ALA A 78 11.65 -2.21 -10.84
C ALA A 78 11.52 -1.53 -9.46
N PHE A 79 10.44 -0.78 -9.25
CA PHE A 79 10.14 -0.16 -7.96
C PHE A 79 9.88 -1.22 -6.87
N LEU A 80 9.06 -2.23 -7.18
CA LEU A 80 8.75 -3.34 -6.27
C LEU A 80 9.97 -4.24 -6.03
N GLY A 81 10.83 -4.47 -7.01
CA GLY A 81 12.08 -5.23 -6.86
C GLY A 81 13.11 -4.50 -6.00
N GLN A 82 12.95 -3.20 -5.80
CA GLN A 82 13.68 -2.45 -4.78
C GLN A 82 13.00 -2.51 -3.40
N ALA A 83 11.94 -3.29 -3.19
CA ALA A 83 11.23 -3.37 -1.91
C ALA A 83 12.16 -3.72 -0.74
N GLY A 84 13.21 -4.53 -0.97
CA GLY A 84 14.25 -4.77 0.04
C GLY A 84 14.97 -3.50 0.50
N LYS A 85 15.15 -2.50 -0.38
CA LYS A 85 15.69 -1.17 -0.04
C LYS A 85 14.67 -0.28 0.67
N PHE A 86 13.38 -0.54 0.48
CA PHE A 86 12.28 0.21 1.09
C PHE A 86 11.64 -0.53 2.28
N GLY A 87 12.19 -1.65 2.71
CA GLY A 87 11.62 -2.50 3.76
C GLY A 87 11.32 -1.73 5.04
N ASP A 88 12.23 -0.84 5.44
CA ASP A 88 12.05 0.03 6.60
C ASP A 88 10.88 1.02 6.43
N VAL A 89 10.68 1.55 5.23
CA VAL A 89 9.58 2.48 4.92
C VAL A 89 8.24 1.75 4.84
N ILE A 90 8.22 0.55 4.28
CA ILE A 90 7.03 -0.32 4.21
C ILE A 90 6.62 -0.72 5.63
N LYS A 91 7.57 -1.17 6.46
CA LYS A 91 7.36 -1.50 7.86
C LYS A 91 6.82 -0.31 8.65
N LEU A 92 7.43 0.87 8.51
CA LEU A 92 6.95 2.09 9.16
C LEU A 92 5.49 2.41 8.81
N ARG A 93 5.08 2.26 7.54
CA ARG A 93 3.69 2.47 7.13
C ARG A 93 2.75 1.44 7.73
N LYS A 94 3.14 0.16 7.72
CA LYS A 94 2.35 -0.94 8.27
C LYS A 94 2.09 -0.71 9.76
N ASP A 95 3.15 -0.46 10.54
CA ASP A 95 3.07 -0.29 11.99
C ASP A 95 2.17 0.91 12.35
N LEU A 96 2.28 2.03 11.62
CA LEU A 96 1.41 3.19 11.81
C LEU A 96 -0.06 2.90 11.46
N PHE A 97 -0.33 2.10 10.44
CA PHE A 97 -1.68 1.71 10.05
C PHE A 97 -2.34 0.79 11.08
N GLU A 98 -1.61 -0.21 11.57
CA GLU A 98 -2.10 -1.12 12.62
C GLU A 98 -2.39 -0.34 13.91
N LEU A 99 -1.49 0.55 14.31
CA LEU A 99 -1.68 1.43 15.46
C LEU A 99 -2.90 2.34 15.29
N ALA A 100 -3.10 2.94 14.11
CA ALA A 100 -4.28 3.75 13.83
C ALA A 100 -5.58 2.92 13.88
N GLY A 101 -5.54 1.66 13.43
CA GLY A 101 -6.65 0.71 13.56
C GLY A 101 -7.01 0.44 15.02
N LEU A 102 -6.02 0.11 15.86
CA LEU A 102 -6.20 -0.10 17.30
C LEU A 102 -6.75 1.16 17.99
N ALA A 103 -6.17 2.32 17.67
CA ALA A 103 -6.62 3.60 18.21
C ALA A 103 -8.09 3.88 17.88
N ARG A 104 -8.52 3.61 16.64
CA ARG A 104 -9.92 3.73 16.22
C ARG A 104 -10.82 2.81 17.03
N THR A 105 -10.46 1.53 17.15
CA THR A 105 -11.23 0.56 17.94
C THR A 105 -11.39 1.03 19.39
N ILE A 106 -10.30 1.36 20.07
CA ILE A 106 -10.34 1.82 21.47
C ILE A 106 -11.15 3.11 21.61
N LYS A 107 -11.03 4.04 20.67
CA LYS A 107 -11.78 5.30 20.71
C LYS A 107 -13.29 5.09 20.70
N PHE A 108 -13.77 4.13 19.90
CA PHE A 108 -15.22 3.87 19.75
C PHE A 108 -15.76 2.86 20.75
N THR A 109 -15.03 1.77 21.03
CA THR A 109 -15.56 0.63 21.80
C THR A 109 -14.84 0.42 23.14
N GLY A 110 -13.75 1.15 23.42
CA GLY A 110 -12.97 0.98 24.64
C GLY A 110 -13.64 1.55 25.88
N ASN A 111 -13.31 0.96 27.04
CA ASN A 111 -13.66 1.50 28.35
C ASN A 111 -12.79 2.72 28.73
N ASP A 112 -13.08 3.34 29.86
CA ASP A 112 -12.42 4.59 30.26
C ASP A 112 -10.91 4.42 30.51
N ALA A 113 -10.49 3.31 31.10
CA ALA A 113 -9.07 3.01 31.30
C ALA A 113 -8.34 2.86 29.96
N GLN A 114 -8.90 2.09 29.02
CA GLN A 114 -8.34 1.89 27.68
C GLN A 114 -8.24 3.22 26.91
N LYS A 115 -9.23 4.11 27.06
CA LYS A 115 -9.21 5.45 26.43
C LYS A 115 -8.17 6.37 27.06
N ALA A 116 -7.93 6.26 28.37
CA ALA A 116 -6.85 6.97 29.05
C ALA A 116 -5.47 6.48 28.55
N ASP A 117 -5.28 5.17 28.44
CA ASP A 117 -4.07 4.56 27.90
C ASP A 117 -3.83 4.97 26.44
N LEU A 118 -4.89 5.00 25.61
CA LEU A 118 -4.81 5.50 24.24
C LEU A 118 -4.32 6.95 24.20
N LYS A 119 -4.82 7.82 25.08
CA LYS A 119 -4.39 9.23 25.13
C LYS A 119 -2.91 9.36 25.46
N ALA A 120 -2.42 8.55 26.41
CA ALA A 120 -1.01 8.51 26.75
C ALA A 120 -0.15 8.01 25.57
N ALA A 121 -0.57 6.92 24.91
CA ALA A 121 0.12 6.36 23.75
C ALA A 121 0.20 7.36 22.58
N VAL A 122 -0.89 8.09 22.29
CA VAL A 122 -0.92 9.13 21.24
C VAL A 122 0.05 10.27 21.54
N ALA A 123 0.15 10.71 22.80
CA ALA A 123 1.07 11.77 23.20
C ALA A 123 2.53 11.35 22.99
N THR A 124 2.89 10.14 23.44
CA THR A 124 4.22 9.56 23.27
C THR A 124 4.59 9.43 21.78
N LEU A 125 3.69 8.85 20.97
CA LEU A 125 3.94 8.67 19.54
C LEU A 125 4.10 10.01 18.82
N SER A 126 3.25 10.99 19.12
CA SER A 126 3.31 12.31 18.48
C SER A 126 4.65 13.00 18.75
N GLY A 127 5.18 12.89 19.98
CA GLY A 127 6.51 13.36 20.33
C GLY A 127 7.62 12.65 19.54
N ALA A 128 7.58 11.31 19.49
CA ALA A 128 8.56 10.52 18.76
C ALA A 128 8.55 10.82 17.24
N VAL A 129 7.37 10.94 16.63
CA VAL A 129 7.21 11.29 15.21
C VAL A 129 7.73 12.70 14.93
N ALA A 130 7.50 13.66 15.83
CA ALA A 130 8.03 15.02 15.67
C ALA A 130 9.56 15.04 15.66
N GLU A 131 10.20 14.33 16.59
CA GLU A 131 11.66 14.26 16.67
C GLU A 131 12.26 13.50 15.47
N ALA A 132 11.64 12.38 15.06
CA ALA A 132 12.05 11.66 13.86
C ALA A 132 11.96 12.54 12.60
N LYS A 133 10.88 13.31 12.44
CA LYS A 133 10.74 14.27 11.34
C LYS A 133 11.84 15.32 11.35
N LYS A 134 12.14 15.91 12.51
CA LYS A 134 13.24 16.88 12.63
C LYS A 134 14.58 16.27 12.23
N ALA A 135 14.88 15.06 12.69
CA ALA A 135 16.12 14.36 12.34
C ALA A 135 16.22 14.12 10.82
N LEU A 136 15.16 13.61 10.19
CA LEU A 136 15.12 13.37 8.74
C LEU A 136 15.24 14.67 7.93
N TYR A 137 14.58 15.75 8.35
CA TYR A 137 14.73 17.05 7.68
C TYR A 137 16.16 17.59 7.78
N ARG A 138 16.88 17.36 8.88
CA ARG A 138 18.31 17.70 8.98
C ARG A 138 19.14 16.89 7.98
N THR A 139 18.93 15.57 7.93
CA THR A 139 19.62 14.71 6.94
C THR A 139 19.37 15.14 5.50
N LEU A 140 18.17 15.63 5.17
CA LEU A 140 17.87 16.16 3.83
C LEU A 140 18.49 17.53 3.57
N ALA A 141 18.73 18.32 4.61
CA ALA A 141 19.35 19.65 4.51
C ALA A 141 20.89 19.60 4.48
N ASP A 142 21.49 18.52 4.95
CA ASP A 142 22.95 18.29 5.00
C ASP A 142 23.49 17.58 3.73
N ASN A 143 22.63 17.29 2.74
CA ASN A 143 22.97 16.75 1.41
C ASN A 143 22.81 17.82 0.30
#